data_AF-V4LF29-F1
#
_entry.id   AF-V4LF29-F1
#
_cell.length_a   1.000
_cell.length_b   1.000
_cell.length_c   1.000
_cell.angle_alpha   90.00
_cell.angle_beta   90.00
_cell.angle_gamma   90.00
#
_symmetry.space_group_name_H-M   'P 1'
#
loop_
_entity.id
_entity.type
_entity.pdbx_description
1 polymer ?
#
loop_
_entity_poly.entity_id
_entity_poly.type
_entity_poly.pdbx_seq_one_letter_code
_entity_poly.pdbx_strand_id
1 'polypeptide(L)' 'MEKKLPQPICGEEAVNLLNCVSESPFDQEKCIRLMQSLRECVVSKKVKKFSIPSDCHNQDGGTASVSKKP' A
#
# COMPACT_ATOMS: atom_id res chain seq x y z
N MET A 1 2.08 3.78 27.99
CA MET A 1 2.58 4.70 26.95
C MET A 1 2.00 4.28 25.62
N GLU A 2 1.03 5.02 25.09
CA GLU A 2 0.47 4.76 23.77
C GLU A 2 1.50 5.11 22.70
N LYS A 3 1.94 4.12 21.93
CA LYS A 3 2.80 4.35 20.76
C LYS A 3 1.95 5.02 19.69
N LYS A 4 2.13 6.33 19.48
CA LYS A 4 1.54 7.04 18.36
C LYS A 4 2.12 6.44 17.08
N LEU A 5 1.36 5.55 16.44
CA LEU A 5 1.75 4.97 15.16
C LEU A 5 1.96 6.12 14.17
N PRO A 6 3.05 6.11 13.39
CA PRO A 6 3.29 7.14 12.40
C PRO A 6 2.11 7.18 11.43
N GLN A 7 1.50 8.35 11.27
CA GLN A 7 0.37 8.48 10.37
C GLN A 7 0.83 8.27 8.92
N PRO A 8 0.10 7.48 8.12
CA PRO A 8 0.42 7.25 6.73
C PRO A 8 0.30 8.57 5.94
N ILE A 9 1.39 8.96 5.28
CA ILE A 9 1.56 10.26 4.61
C ILE A 9 0.43 10.60 3.61
N CYS A 10 -0.07 9.60 2.89
CA CYS A 10 -1.20 9.73 1.94
C CYS A 10 -2.33 8.76 2.28
N GLY A 11 -2.46 8.38 3.56
CA GLY A 11 -3.44 7.37 3.97
C GLY A 11 -4.88 7.86 3.89
N GLU A 12 -5.13 9.14 4.16
CA GLU A 12 -6.47 9.73 4.03
C GLU A 12 -6.99 9.63 2.59
N GLU A 13 -6.16 10.06 1.63
CA GLU A 13 -6.49 9.97 0.19
C GLU A 13 -6.73 8.54 -0.27
N ALA A 14 -5.94 7.59 0.24
CA ALA A 14 -6.11 6.17 -0.07
C ALA A 14 -7.42 5.63 0.50
N VAL A 15 -7.75 5.95 1.75
CA VAL A 15 -9.00 5.53 2.39
C VAL A 15 -10.21 6.15 1.68
N ASN A 16 -10.14 7.42 1.30
CA ASN A 16 -11.22 8.08 0.55
C ASN A 16 -11.48 7.40 -0.80
N LEU A 17 -10.42 7.05 -1.54
CA LEU A 17 -10.54 6.31 -2.79
C LEU A 17 -11.14 4.91 -2.57
N LEU A 18 -10.70 4.18 -1.53
CA LEU A 18 -11.21 2.86 -1.17
C LEU A 18 -12.71 2.92 -0.80
N ASN A 19 -13.11 3.94 -0.04
CA ASN A 19 -14.50 4.17 0.29
C ASN A 19 -15.31 4.44 -0.98
N CYS A 20 -14.80 5.28 -1.89
CA CYS A 20 -15.47 5.59 -3.16
C CYS A 20 -15.75 4.35 -4.02
N VAL A 21 -14.78 3.44 -4.17
CA VAL A 21 -14.99 2.21 -4.95
C VAL A 21 -15.95 1.22 -4.27
N SER A 22 -16.16 1.35 -2.95
CA SER A 22 -17.14 0.56 -2.21
C SER A 22 -18.56 1.15 -2.21
N GLU A 23 -18.71 2.41 -2.63
CA GLU A 23 -20.02 3.06 -2.70
C GLU A 23 -20.90 2.43 -3.78
N SER A 24 -22.21 2.37 -3.50
CA SER A 24 -23.24 1.92 -4.43
C SER A 24 -24.40 2.92 -4.38
N PRO A 25 -24.74 3.60 -5.49
CA PRO A 25 -24.19 3.42 -6.84
C PRO A 25 -22.74 3.89 -6.99
N PHE A 26 -22.00 3.21 -7.88
CA PHE A 26 -20.62 3.55 -8.18
C PHE A 26 -20.56 4.85 -8.99
N ASP A 27 -19.84 5.85 -8.48
CA ASP A 27 -19.59 7.12 -9.16
C ASP A 27 -18.14 7.18 -9.68
N GLN A 28 -17.99 6.85 -10.96
CA GLN A 28 -16.68 6.79 -11.60
C GLN A 28 -15.95 8.15 -11.60
N GLU A 29 -16.65 9.26 -11.82
CA GLU A 29 -16.02 10.57 -11.90
C GLU A 29 -15.50 11.00 -10.52
N LYS A 30 -16.29 10.77 -9.47
CA LYS A 30 -15.88 10.99 -8.08
C LYS A 30 -14.62 10.21 -7.74
N CYS A 31 -14.58 8.92 -8.07
CA CYS A 31 -13.41 8.09 -7.75
C CYS A 31 -12.16 8.49 -8.56
N ILE A 32 -12.33 8.93 -9.81
CA ILE A 32 -11.20 9.45 -10.61
C ILE A 32 -10.61 10.71 -9.98
N ARG A 33 -11.44 11.63 -9.46
CA ARG A 33 -10.95 12.84 -8.76
C ARG A 33 -10.15 12.48 -7.51
N LEU A 34 -10.64 11.55 -6.70
CA LEU A 34 -9.93 11.04 -5.51
C LEU A 34 -8.62 10.34 -5.89
N MET A 35 -8.59 9.60 -7.00
CA MET A 35 -7.37 8.97 -7.50
C MET A 35 -6.32 10.00 -7.92
N GLN A 36 -6.73 11.11 -8.54
CA GLN A 36 -5.83 12.21 -8.90
C GLN A 36 -5.24 12.89 -7.65
N SER A 37 -6.07 13.10 -6.63
CA SER A 37 -5.64 13.66 -5.34
C SER A 37 -4.63 12.76 -4.62
N LEU A 38 -4.88 11.43 -4.59
CA LEU A 38 -3.92 10.44 -4.09
C LEU A 38 -2.60 10.48 -4.88
N ARG A 39 -2.65 10.56 -6.21
CA ARG A 39 -1.45 10.69 -7.05
C ARG A 39 -0.65 11.94 -6.69
N GLU A 40 -1.32 13.07 -6.56
CA GLU A 40 -0.68 14.35 -6.20
C GLU A 40 0.03 14.24 -4.85
N CYS A 41 -0.61 13.65 -3.84
CA CYS A 41 0.01 13.43 -2.54
C CYS A 41 1.28 12.56 -2.65
N VAL A 42 1.20 11.42 -3.34
CA VAL A 42 2.32 10.47 -3.46
C VAL A 42 3.52 11.10 -4.15
N VAL A 43 3.28 11.83 -5.24
CA VAL A 43 4.33 12.53 -6.00
C VAL A 43 4.92 13.66 -5.17
N SER A 44 4.08 14.51 -4.56
CA SER A 44 4.52 15.67 -3.79
C SER A 44 5.31 15.28 -2.54
N LYS A 45 4.90 14.20 -1.86
CA LYS A 45 5.53 13.72 -0.64
C LYS A 45 6.64 12.69 -0.89
N LYS A 46 6.94 12.37 -2.17
CA LYS A 46 7.96 11.41 -2.60
C LYS A 46 7.85 10.07 -1.85
N VAL A 47 6.61 9.58 -1.66
CA VAL A 47 6.39 8.32 -0.95
C VAL A 47 6.99 7.19 -1.78
N LYS A 48 8.01 6.52 -1.25
CA LYS A 48 8.68 5.39 -1.93
C LYS A 48 7.90 4.11 -1.64
N LYS A 49 7.64 3.34 -2.71
CA LYS A 49 7.14 1.95 -2.76
C LYS A 49 6.30 1.51 -1.55
N PHE A 50 4.98 1.49 -1.74
CA PHE A 50 4.07 0.79 -0.84
C PHE A 50 4.29 -0.72 -1.00
N SER A 51 4.51 -1.41 0.12
CA SER A 51 4.51 -2.86 0.19
C SER A 51 3.36 -3.27 1.08
N ILE A 52 2.50 -4.16 0.60
CA ILE A 52 1.60 -4.89 1.48
C ILE A 52 2.51 -5.89 2.19
N PRO A 53 2.63 -5.86 3.53
CA PRO A 53 3.31 -6.92 4.24
C PRO A 53 2.57 -8.22 3.93
N SER A 54 3.15 -9.04 3.06
CA SER A 54 2.77 -10.44 2.94
C SER A 54 2.97 -11.04 4.32
N ASP A 55 1.96 -11.73 4.87
CA ASP A 55 2.07 -12.45 6.12
C ASP A 55 3.45 -13.12 6.23
N CYS A 56 4.31 -12.59 7.10
CA CYS A 56 5.60 -13.18 7.39
C CYS A 56 5.34 -14.41 8.27
N HIS A 57 4.73 -15.43 7.67
CA HIS A 57 4.70 -16.77 8.22
C HIS A 57 6.09 -17.37 7.96
N ASN A 58 6.93 -17.24 8.99
CA ASN A 58 8.02 -18.16 9.34
C ASN A 58 8.61 -19.01 8.20
N GLN A 59 9.73 -18.56 7.62
CA GLN A 59 10.74 -19.49 7.10
C GLN A 59 12.11 -19.10 7.66
N ASP A 60 12.35 -19.62 8.86
CA ASP A 60 13.68 -19.89 9.39
C ASP A 60 14.43 -20.90 8.49
N GLY A 61 15.73 -20.64 8.28
CA GLY A 61 16.78 -21.65 8.09
C GLY A 61 16.79 -22.51 6.82
N GLY A 62 17.85 -22.39 6.01
CA GLY A 62 18.19 -23.47 5.07
C GLY A 62 19.16 -23.11 3.94
N THR A 63 20.45 -23.20 4.23
CA THR A 63 21.61 -23.28 3.32
C THR A 63 21.34 -23.62 1.84
N ALA A 64 21.71 -22.72 0.92
CA ALA A 64 21.99 -23.09 -0.47
C ALA A 64 23.39 -23.72 -0.55
N SER A 65 23.46 -25.00 -0.24
CA SER A 65 24.60 -25.86 -0.56
C SER A 65 24.55 -26.25 -2.05
N VAL A 66 25.71 -26.06 -2.69
CA VAL A 66 26.19 -26.62 -3.96
C VAL A 66 25.42 -27.84 -4.52
N SER A 67 25.08 -27.79 -5.80
CA SER A 67 25.31 -28.90 -6.76
C SER A 67 25.12 -28.43 -8.20
N LYS A 68 26.24 -28.34 -8.92
CA LYS A 68 26.30 -28.29 -10.38
C LYS A 68 26.23 -29.72 -10.92
N LYS A 69 25.67 -29.84 -12.14
CA LYS A 69 25.86 -30.88 -13.18
C LYS A 69 24.64 -31.82 -13.38
N PRO A 70 24.20 -32.07 -14.64
CA PRO A 70 24.84 -32.97 -15.62
C PRO A 70 25.78 -32.31 -16.64
#